data_AF-A0A4S3B5E2-F1
#
_entry.id   AF-A0A4S3B5E2-F1
#
_cell.length_a   1.000
_cell.length_b   1.000
_cell.length_c   1.000
_cell.angle_alpha   90.00
_cell.angle_beta   90.00
_cell.angle_gamma   90.00
#
_symmetry.space_group_name_H-M   'P 1'
#
loop_
_entity.id
_entity.type
_entity.pdbx_description
1 polymer ?
#
loop_
_entity_poly.entity_id
_entity_poly.type
_entity_poly.pdbx_seq_one_letter_code
_entity_poly.pdbx_strand_id
1 'polypeptide(L)'
;MAKLTYAAKDILQKEFKSKMRGYDPVEVDEFLDNVIKDYEQYNQEIISLKEENQRLVNKVDQLTQNQATLSRMKQEAPKSNAITNFDILKRLSNLEKHVFGNKLEEESVVESEVSRKARTTLNEAAQKVLDEKDDLEMTKRF
;
A
#
# COMPACT_ATOMS: atom_id res chain seq x y z
N MET A 1 -30.08 -17.83 1.11
CA MET A 1 -29.44 -17.14 2.25
C MET A 1 -30.31 -17.38 3.48
N ALA A 2 -29.72 -17.71 4.62
CA ALA A 2 -30.48 -17.89 5.86
C ALA A 2 -31.01 -16.53 6.33
N LYS A 3 -32.30 -16.47 6.67
CA LYS A 3 -32.92 -15.27 7.25
C LYS A 3 -32.55 -15.21 8.73
N LEU A 4 -31.92 -14.12 9.17
CA LEU A 4 -31.67 -13.90 10.60
C LEU A 4 -33.00 -13.84 11.35
N THR A 5 -33.07 -14.53 12.48
CA THR A 5 -34.30 -14.63 13.31
C THR A 5 -34.32 -13.58 14.43
N TYR A 6 -33.16 -13.12 14.90
CA TYR A 6 -33.02 -12.16 15.99
C TYR A 6 -32.02 -11.06 15.64
N ALA A 7 -32.28 -9.85 16.13
CA ALA A 7 -31.31 -8.75 16.21
C ALA A 7 -30.70 -8.66 17.62
N ALA A 8 -29.56 -7.98 17.76
CA ALA A 8 -28.92 -7.71 19.05
C ALA A 8 -29.90 -7.12 20.09
N LYS A 9 -30.73 -6.17 19.65
CA LYS A 9 -31.78 -5.56 20.47
C LYS A 9 -32.82 -6.58 20.96
N ASP A 10 -33.18 -7.55 20.11
CA ASP A 10 -34.17 -8.58 20.47
C ASP A 10 -33.63 -9.51 21.55
N ILE A 11 -32.31 -9.77 21.54
CA ILE A 11 -31.62 -10.56 22.56
C ILE A 11 -31.56 -9.78 23.88
N LEU A 12 -31.21 -8.49 23.84
CA LEU A 12 -31.16 -7.63 25.02
C LEU A 12 -32.51 -7.49 25.73
N GLN A 13 -33.60 -7.40 24.96
CA GLN A 13 -34.95 -7.24 25.49
C GLN A 13 -35.63 -8.58 25.81
N LYS A 14 -34.89 -9.70 25.73
CA LYS A 14 -35.46 -11.02 25.89
C LYS A 14 -35.68 -11.35 27.35
N GLU A 15 -36.94 -11.47 27.75
CA GLU A 15 -37.29 -12.02 29.06
C GLU A 15 -37.52 -13.54 29.00
N PHE A 16 -36.92 -14.26 29.95
CA PHE A 16 -37.08 -15.70 30.12
C PHE A 16 -38.05 -16.02 31.27
N LYS A 17 -38.86 -17.07 31.09
CA LYS A 17 -39.74 -17.57 32.15
C LYS A 17 -38.90 -18.33 33.18
N SER A 18 -38.99 -17.92 34.45
CA SER A 18 -38.36 -18.66 35.54
C SER A 18 -39.10 -19.98 35.84
N LYS A 19 -38.34 -21.03 36.16
CA LYS A 19 -38.84 -22.35 36.58
C LYS A 19 -38.02 -22.84 37.77
N MET A 20 -38.63 -23.66 38.63
CA MET A 20 -38.02 -24.17 39.88
C MET A 20 -36.66 -24.87 39.69
N ARG A 21 -36.41 -25.40 38.49
CA ARG A 21 -35.09 -25.90 38.06
C ARG A 21 -34.77 -25.23 36.73
N GLY A 22 -33.81 -24.32 36.74
CA GLY A 22 -33.38 -23.54 35.57
C GLY A 22 -31.93 -23.10 35.72
N TYR A 23 -31.41 -22.45 34.68
CA TYR A 23 -30.10 -21.81 34.72
C TYR A 23 -30.12 -20.60 35.66
N ASP A 24 -28.94 -20.23 36.18
CA ASP A 24 -28.77 -19.00 36.93
C ASP A 24 -29.00 -17.80 36.00
N PRO A 25 -29.96 -16.90 36.30
CA PRO A 25 -30.18 -15.70 35.50
C PRO A 25 -28.92 -14.87 35.29
N VAL A 26 -28.03 -14.78 36.29
CA VAL A 26 -26.82 -13.96 36.20
C VAL A 26 -25.83 -14.54 35.19
N GLU A 27 -25.61 -15.86 35.22
CA GLU A 27 -24.74 -16.55 34.27
C GLU A 27 -25.28 -16.44 32.83
N VAL A 28 -26.61 -16.55 32.69
CA VAL A 28 -27.27 -16.39 31.39
C VAL A 28 -27.11 -14.97 30.87
N ASP A 29 -27.31 -13.95 31.72
CA ASP A 29 -27.18 -12.54 31.32
C ASP A 29 -25.74 -12.22 30.92
N GLU A 30 -24.74 -12.65 31.69
CA GLU A 30 -23.31 -12.47 31.34
C GLU A 30 -22.94 -13.15 30.02
N PHE A 31 -23.52 -14.32 29.75
CA PHE A 31 -23.35 -15.00 28.47
C PHE A 31 -24.02 -14.20 27.33
N LEU A 32 -25.26 -13.75 27.53
CA LEU A 32 -26.02 -12.99 26.53
C LEU A 32 -25.37 -11.64 26.22
N ASP A 33 -24.71 -10.98 27.18
CA ASP A 33 -23.93 -9.76 26.93
C ASP A 33 -22.83 -9.99 25.89
N ASN A 34 -22.14 -11.13 25.95
CA ASN A 34 -21.11 -11.47 24.96
C ASN A 34 -21.73 -11.82 23.60
N VAL A 35 -22.85 -12.56 23.59
CA VAL A 35 -23.58 -12.86 22.35
C VAL A 35 -24.08 -11.59 21.67
N ILE A 36 -24.56 -10.60 22.45
CA ILE A 36 -24.99 -9.29 21.93
C ILE A 36 -23.82 -8.57 21.27
N LYS A 37 -22.66 -8.50 21.92
CA LYS A 37 -21.44 -7.88 21.36
C LYS A 37 -21.05 -8.53 20.03
N ASP A 38 -21.04 -9.86 19.97
CA ASP A 38 -20.69 -10.58 18.74
C ASP A 38 -21.71 -10.30 17.63
N TYR A 39 -23.02 -10.27 17.95
CA TYR A 39 -24.06 -9.92 16.99
C TYR A 39 -23.91 -8.50 16.43
N GLU A 40 -23.55 -7.53 17.28
CA GLU A 40 -23.27 -6.17 16.84
C GLU A 40 -22.03 -6.12 15.94
N GLN A 41 -20.96 -6.82 16.32
CA GLN A 41 -19.72 -6.90 15.53
C GLN A 41 -19.97 -7.53 14.16
N TYR A 42 -20.70 -8.65 14.09
CA TYR A 42 -21.06 -9.27 12.81
C TYR A 42 -21.91 -8.34 11.94
N ASN A 43 -22.84 -7.59 12.54
CA ASN A 43 -23.65 -6.65 11.79
C ASN A 43 -22.80 -5.50 11.22
N GLN A 44 -21.85 -4.97 11.99
CA GLN A 44 -20.90 -3.96 11.52
C GLN A 44 -20.03 -4.49 10.36
N GLU A 45 -19.52 -5.71 10.49
CA GLU A 45 -18.72 -6.36 9.45
C GLU A 45 -19.53 -6.56 8.17
N ILE A 46 -20.78 -7.04 8.28
CA ILE A 46 -21.69 -7.21 7.14
C ILE A 46 -21.95 -5.86 6.44
N ILE A 47 -22.16 -4.78 7.20
CA ILE A 47 -22.36 -3.45 6.63
C ILE A 47 -21.10 -3.00 5.89
N SER A 48 -19.93 -3.14 6.52
CA SER A 48 -18.64 -2.77 5.92
C SER A 48 -18.38 -3.53 4.61
N LEU A 49 -18.61 -4.85 4.61
CA LEU A 49 -18.46 -5.68 3.41
C LEU A 49 -19.45 -5.31 2.31
N LYS A 50 -20.70 -4.98 2.66
CA LYS A 50 -21.69 -4.50 1.68
C LYS A 50 -21.29 -3.17 1.08
N GLU A 51 -20.78 -2.24 1.87
CA GLU A 51 -20.29 -0.96 1.39
C GLU A 51 -19.07 -1.13 0.48
N GLU A 52 -18.12 -1.99 0.84
CA GLU A 52 -16.97 -2.30 0.00
C GLU A 52 -17.40 -2.95 -1.31
N ASN A 53 -18.29 -3.93 -1.26
CA ASN A 53 -18.82 -4.58 -2.46
C ASN A 53 -19.51 -3.56 -3.37
N GLN A 54 -20.34 -2.67 -2.81
CA GLN A 54 -20.97 -1.60 -3.58
C GLN A 54 -19.94 -0.65 -4.21
N ARG A 55 -18.88 -0.28 -3.48
CA ARG A 55 -17.78 0.55 -4.03
C ARG A 55 -17.07 -0.16 -5.18
N LEU A 56 -16.80 -1.46 -5.05
CA LEU A 56 -16.14 -2.26 -6.08
C LEU A 56 -17.02 -2.41 -7.32
N VAL A 57 -18.31 -2.71 -7.16
CA VAL A 57 -19.28 -2.77 -8.26
C VAL A 57 -19.33 -1.44 -9.00
N ASN A 58 -19.47 -0.31 -8.28
CA ASN A 58 -19.47 1.02 -8.89
C ASN A 58 -18.18 1.30 -9.67
N LYS A 59 -17.02 0.85 -9.17
CA LYS A 59 -15.72 1.02 -9.85
C LYS A 59 -15.65 0.18 -11.13
N VAL A 60 -16.13 -1.06 -11.09
CA VAL A 60 -16.21 -1.94 -12.27
C VAL A 60 -17.14 -1.33 -13.32
N ASP A 61 -18.30 -0.82 -12.92
CA ASP A 61 -19.26 -0.19 -13.83
C ASP A 61 -18.66 1.05 -14.50
N GLN A 62 -17.98 1.92 -13.74
CA GLN A 62 -17.27 3.08 -14.29
C GLN A 62 -16.18 2.68 -15.29
N LEU A 63 -15.38 1.66 -14.99
CA LEU A 63 -14.33 1.19 -15.90
C LEU A 63 -14.92 0.57 -17.17
N THR A 64 -16.01 -0.18 -17.04
CA THR A 64 -16.73 -0.80 -18.18
C THR A 64 -17.33 0.28 -19.08
N GLN A 65 -17.96 1.30 -18.49
CA GLN A 65 -18.51 2.44 -19.22
C GLN A 65 -17.42 3.22 -19.94
N ASN A 66 -16.28 3.47 -19.27
CA ASN A 66 -15.11 4.13 -19.87
C ASN A 66 -14.50 3.31 -21.01
N GLN A 67 -14.46 1.98 -20.91
CA GLN A 67 -14.04 1.13 -22.04
C GLN A 67 -15.03 1.19 -23.21
N ALA A 68 -16.33 1.18 -22.93
CA ALA A 68 -17.36 1.25 -23.96
C ALA A 68 -17.32 2.60 -24.71
N THR A 69 -17.13 3.71 -24.00
CA THR A 69 -16.97 5.04 -24.63
C THR A 69 -15.67 5.14 -25.44
N LEU A 70 -14.55 4.60 -24.94
CA LEU A 70 -13.29 4.56 -25.68
C LEU A 70 -13.40 3.69 -26.95
N SER A 71 -14.15 2.59 -26.88
CA SER A 71 -14.38 1.69 -28.01
C SER A 71 -15.28 2.31 -29.08
N ARG A 72 -16.32 3.07 -28.68
CA ARG A 72 -17.18 3.83 -29.61
C ARG A 72 -16.43 4.98 -30.28
N MET A 73 -15.59 5.73 -29.54
CA MET A 73 -14.72 6.75 -30.15
C MET A 73 -13.75 6.17 -31.19
N LYS A 74 -13.29 4.92 -31.00
CA LYS A 74 -12.46 4.22 -31.99
C LYS A 74 -13.22 3.79 -33.25
N GLN A 75 -14.55 3.60 -33.16
CA GLN A 75 -15.37 3.18 -34.30
C GLN A 75 -15.95 4.36 -35.09
N GLU A 76 -16.14 5.53 -34.47
CA GLU A 76 -16.71 6.72 -35.12
C GLU A 76 -15.67 7.75 -35.58
N ALA A 77 -14.39 7.58 -35.25
CA ALA A 77 -13.35 8.38 -35.88
C ALA A 77 -13.21 7.94 -37.36
N PRO A 78 -13.28 8.87 -38.34
CA PRO A 78 -12.75 8.58 -39.66
C PRO A 78 -11.30 8.12 -39.49
N LYS A 79 -10.78 7.33 -40.42
CA LYS A 79 -9.37 6.93 -40.47
C LYS A 79 -8.43 8.13 -40.73
N SER A 80 -8.50 9.17 -39.90
CA SER A 80 -7.51 10.20 -39.78
C SER A 80 -6.61 9.82 -38.61
N ASN A 81 -5.32 10.01 -38.81
CA ASN A 81 -4.25 9.74 -37.87
C ASN A 81 -4.33 10.66 -36.64
N ALA A 82 -5.41 10.58 -35.86
CA ALA A 82 -5.59 11.33 -34.64
C ALA A 82 -4.80 10.64 -33.52
N ILE A 83 -3.49 10.89 -33.50
CA ILE A 83 -2.66 10.64 -32.32
C ILE A 83 -3.33 11.40 -31.17
N THR A 84 -3.84 10.68 -30.17
CA THR A 84 -4.55 11.32 -29.06
C THR A 84 -3.55 12.10 -28.19
N ASN A 85 -3.97 13.19 -27.54
CA ASN A 85 -3.09 13.96 -26.64
C ASN A 85 -2.40 13.06 -25.59
N PHE A 86 -3.08 11.99 -25.15
CA PHE A 86 -2.53 10.98 -24.26
C PHE A 86 -1.39 10.18 -24.91
N ASP A 87 -1.53 9.77 -26.17
CA ASP A 87 -0.48 9.06 -26.90
C ASP A 87 0.74 9.95 -27.14
N ILE A 88 0.54 11.26 -27.35
CA ILE A 88 1.63 12.24 -27.45
C ILE A 88 2.38 12.32 -26.12
N LEU A 89 1.67 12.48 -25.00
CA LEU A 89 2.29 12.57 -23.67
C LEU A 89 3.04 11.28 -23.30
N LYS A 90 2.47 10.11 -23.61
CA LYS A 90 3.13 8.81 -23.37
C LYS A 90 4.37 8.64 -24.24
N ARG A 91 4.31 9.05 -25.51
CA ARG A 91 5.47 8.99 -26.41
C ARG A 91 6.56 9.98 -26.00
N LEU A 92 6.20 11.19 -25.58
CA LEU A 92 7.13 12.18 -25.02
C LEU A 92 7.78 11.65 -23.74
N SER A 93 7.02 11.13 -22.78
CA SER A 93 7.57 10.56 -21.55
C SER A 93 8.54 9.41 -21.81
N ASN A 94 8.23 8.53 -22.78
CA ASN A 94 9.15 7.46 -23.17
C ASN A 94 10.42 7.98 -23.85
N LEU A 95 10.30 9.02 -24.68
CA LEU A 95 11.45 9.70 -25.32
C LEU A 95 12.31 10.40 -24.27
N GLU A 96 11.71 11.13 -23.31
CA GLU A 96 12.42 11.77 -22.21
C GLU A 96 13.16 10.73 -21.37
N LYS A 97 12.51 9.62 -21.00
CA LYS A 97 13.17 8.53 -20.27
C LYS A 97 14.34 7.94 -21.06
N HIS A 98 14.24 7.82 -22.37
CA HIS A 98 15.31 7.24 -23.18
C HIS A 98 16.47 8.23 -23.44
N VAL A 99 16.16 9.51 -23.66
CA VAL A 99 17.15 10.57 -23.92
C VAL A 99 17.85 11.02 -22.63
N PHE A 100 17.14 11.05 -21.50
CA PHE A 100 17.67 11.50 -20.21
C PHE A 100 18.02 10.37 -19.25
N GLY A 101 17.47 9.16 -19.43
CA GLY A 101 17.77 8.01 -18.58
C GLY A 101 19.26 7.65 -18.59
N ASN A 102 19.88 7.65 -19.76
CA ASN A 102 21.32 7.31 -19.89
C ASN A 102 22.23 8.44 -19.38
N LYS A 103 21.79 9.71 -19.44
CA LYS A 103 22.58 10.85 -18.92
C LYS A 103 22.61 10.91 -17.39
N LEU A 104 21.48 10.58 -16.75
CA LEU A 104 21.40 10.51 -15.29
C LEU A 104 22.14 9.30 -14.73
N GLU A 105 22.15 8.18 -15.45
CA GLU A 105 22.96 7.00 -15.11
C GLU A 105 24.47 7.27 -15.30
N GLU A 106 24.90 7.95 -16.37
CA GLU A 106 26.31 8.34 -16.53
C GLU A 106 26.79 9.37 -15.50
N GLU A 107 26.01 10.43 -15.20
CA GLU A 107 26.37 11.43 -14.16
C GLU A 107 26.43 10.81 -12.75
N SER A 108 25.48 9.94 -12.39
CA SER A 108 25.47 9.29 -11.07
C SER A 108 26.60 8.26 -10.90
N VAL A 109 27.02 7.58 -11.98
CA VAL A 109 28.17 6.67 -11.95
C VAL A 109 29.46 7.47 -11.79
N VAL A 110 29.65 8.56 -12.53
CA VAL A 110 30.86 9.41 -12.45
C VAL A 110 31.00 10.05 -11.06
N GLU A 111 29.92 10.55 -10.46
CA GLU A 111 29.96 11.16 -9.12
C GLU A 111 30.29 10.13 -8.02
N SER A 112 29.82 8.88 -8.19
CA SER A 112 30.13 7.76 -7.30
C SER A 112 31.57 7.27 -7.42
N GLU A 113 32.14 7.27 -8.63
CA GLU A 113 33.52 6.84 -8.87
C GLU A 113 34.55 7.88 -8.41
N VAL A 114 34.27 9.17 -8.63
CA VAL A 114 35.13 10.26 -8.15
C VAL A 114 35.14 10.29 -6.62
N SER A 115 33.98 10.12 -5.98
CA SER A 115 33.87 10.03 -4.51
C SER A 115 34.57 8.79 -3.95
N ARG A 116 34.50 7.64 -4.63
CA ARG A 116 35.23 6.42 -4.22
C ARG A 116 36.75 6.61 -4.36
N LYS A 117 37.22 7.13 -5.50
CA LYS A 117 38.66 7.40 -5.71
C LYS A 117 39.22 8.41 -4.71
N ALA A 118 38.48 9.48 -4.41
CA ALA A 118 38.91 10.47 -3.42
C ALA A 118 39.04 9.86 -2.01
N ARG A 119 38.11 8.99 -1.61
CA ARG A 119 38.17 8.30 -0.31
C ARG A 119 39.32 7.31 -0.25
N THR A 120 39.60 6.57 -1.32
CA THR A 120 40.75 5.65 -1.35
C THR A 120 42.07 6.39 -1.27
N THR A 121 42.24 7.48 -2.02
CA THR A 121 43.49 8.27 -1.98
C THR A 121 43.71 8.95 -0.63
N LEU A 122 42.63 9.43 0.01
CA LEU A 122 42.73 10.03 1.35
C LEU A 122 43.08 8.99 2.42
N ASN A 123 42.49 7.79 2.36
CA ASN A 123 42.83 6.72 3.29
C ASN A 123 44.27 6.23 3.12
N GLU A 124 44.75 6.11 1.88
CA GLU A 124 46.13 5.69 1.59
C GLU A 124 47.15 6.75 2.06
N ALA A 125 46.86 8.03 1.83
CA ALA A 125 47.68 9.13 2.35
C ALA A 125 47.67 9.20 3.89
N ALA A 126 46.52 8.99 4.52
CA ALA A 126 46.41 8.96 5.98
C ALA A 126 47.18 7.78 6.59
N GLN A 127 47.10 6.60 5.97
CA GLN A 127 47.86 5.43 6.42
C GLN A 127 49.37 5.69 6.33
N LYS A 128 49.84 6.28 5.24
CA LYS A 128 51.27 6.61 5.07
C LYS A 128 51.79 7.60 6.14
N VAL A 129 50.97 8.58 6.52
CA VAL A 129 51.33 9.55 7.59
C VAL A 129 51.32 8.90 8.97
N LEU A 130 50.46 7.90 9.20
CA LEU A 130 50.48 7.13 10.45
C LEU A 130 51.71 6.23 10.52
N ASP A 131 52.05 5.54 9.42
CA ASP A 131 53.23 4.69 9.35
C ASP A 131 54.54 5.53 9.52
N GLU A 132 54.61 6.73 8.93
CA GLU A 132 55.76 7.64 9.11
C GLU A 132 55.88 8.20 10.55
N LYS A 133 54.78 8.28 11.30
CA LYS A 133 54.81 8.73 12.70
C LYS A 133 55.36 7.66 13.65
N ASP A 134 55.07 6.39 13.39
CA ASP A 134 55.58 5.29 14.20
C ASP A 134 57.11 5.12 14.02
N ASP A 135 57.63 5.36 12.81
CA ASP A 135 59.08 5.36 12.55
C ASP A 135 59.81 6.50 13.30
N LEU A 136 59.20 7.67 13.41
CA LEU A 136 59.80 8.83 14.10
C LEU A 136 59.80 8.67 15.63
N GLU A 137 58.79 8.01 16.20
CA GLU A 137 58.71 7.70 17.63
C GLU A 137 59.76 6.64 18.05
N MET A 138 60.08 5.69 17.18
CA MET A 138 61.14 4.68 17.42
C MET A 138 62.53 5.30 17.49
N THR A 139 62.79 6.40 16.77
CA THR A 139 64.06 7.15 16.87
C THR A 139 64.22 7.99 18.14
N LYS A 140 63.16 8.21 18.94
CA LYS A 140 63.23 9.01 20.17
C LYS A 140 63.45 8.20 21.46
N ARG A 141 63.59 6.87 21.37
CA ARG A 141 63.82 5.98 22.51
C ARG A 141 65.25 5.43 22.64
N PHE A 142 66.21 5.99 21.92
CA PHE A 142 67.65 5.76 22.14
C PHE A 142 68.37 7.06 22.48
#